data_AF-A0A2P5YKT7-F1
#
_entry.id   AF-A0A2P5YKT7-F1
#
_cell.length_a   1.000
_cell.length_b   1.000
_cell.length_c   1.000
_cell.angle_alpha   90.00
_cell.angle_beta   90.00
_cell.angle_gamma   90.00
#
_symmetry.space_group_name_H-M   'P 1'
#
loop_
_entity.id
_entity.type
_entity.pdbx_description
1 polymer ?
#
loop_
_entity_poly.entity_id
_entity_poly.type
_entity_poly.pdbx_seq_one_letter_code
_entity_poly.pdbx_strand_id
1 'polypeptide(L)'
;MALVGEAFLSASIEVLLDRIVSRDVLRLIKGKKLEPVLLKKLKPTLMSVKAVLDDAENKQITNPSVKSWTDELKDAVYDAEDLLDEISTEALRNRSNPNIKPLL
;
A
#
# COMPACT_ATOMS: atom_id res chain seq x y z
N MET A 1 23.05 -17.23 10.89
CA MET A 1 21.75 -17.54 10.29
C MET A 1 20.83 -16.38 10.64
N ALA A 2 20.44 -15.55 9.67
CA ALA A 2 19.51 -14.48 9.93
C ALA A 2 18.14 -15.11 10.15
N LEU A 3 17.67 -15.10 11.40
CA LEU A 3 16.26 -15.27 11.70
C LEU A 3 15.59 -13.99 11.21
N VAL A 4 15.32 -13.93 9.91
CA VAL A 4 14.55 -12.86 9.28
C VAL A 4 13.12 -13.05 9.80
N GLY A 5 12.83 -12.45 10.96
CA GLY A 5 11.47 -11.98 11.24
C GLY A 5 11.14 -11.04 10.09
N GLU A 6 10.31 -11.52 9.19
CA GLU A 6 10.20 -11.08 7.80
C GLU A 6 10.13 -9.56 7.67
N ALA A 7 11.18 -8.92 7.12
CA ALA A 7 11.17 -7.53 6.64
C ALA A 7 10.22 -7.32 5.43
N PHE A 8 9.28 -8.24 5.27
CA PHE A 8 8.35 -8.32 4.15
C PHE A 8 7.32 -7.20 4.22
N LEU A 9 6.79 -6.91 5.41
CA LEU A 9 5.77 -5.88 5.55
C LEU A 9 6.36 -4.49 5.36
N SER A 10 7.54 -4.23 5.93
CA SER A 10 8.26 -2.97 5.73
C SER A 10 8.58 -2.74 4.24
N ALA A 11 9.01 -3.77 3.53
CA ALA A 11 9.24 -3.70 2.09
C ALA A 11 7.95 -3.50 1.26
N SER A 12 6.87 -4.24 1.57
CA SER A 12 5.58 -4.06 0.90
C SER A 12 4.99 -2.67 1.12
N ILE A 13 5.06 -2.12 2.34
CA ILE A 13 4.62 -0.74 2.60
C ILE A 13 5.44 0.27 1.82
N GLU A 14 6.74 0.07 1.67
CA GLU A 14 7.58 0.92 0.83
C GLU A 14 7.15 0.88 -0.64
N VAL A 15 6.86 -0.31 -1.17
CA VAL A 15 6.30 -0.47 -2.52
C VAL A 15 4.95 0.25 -2.65
N LEU A 16 4.04 0.10 -1.69
CA LEU A 16 2.74 0.79 -1.69
C LEU A 16 2.92 2.33 -1.69
N LEU A 17 3.83 2.85 -0.88
CA LEU A 17 4.14 4.28 -0.83
C LEU A 17 4.62 4.82 -2.18
N ASP A 18 5.51 4.09 -2.86
CA ASP A 18 6.01 4.44 -4.18
C ASP A 18 4.92 4.37 -5.26
N ARG A 19 4.04 3.37 -5.18
CA ARG A 19 2.92 3.20 -6.13
C ARG A 19 1.87 4.29 -5.98
N ILE A 20 1.53 4.70 -4.75
CA ILE A 20 0.56 5.78 -4.48
C ILE A 20 0.99 7.10 -5.12
N VAL A 21 2.29 7.37 -5.15
CA VAL A 21 2.85 8.60 -5.75
C VAL A 21 3.31 8.41 -7.20
N SER A 22 3.06 7.24 -7.79
CA SER A 22 3.41 6.97 -9.18
C SER A 22 2.61 7.86 -10.14
N ARG A 23 3.22 8.21 -11.28
CA ARG A 23 2.56 9.08 -12.27
C ARG A 23 1.25 8.51 -12.79
N ASP A 24 1.16 7.20 -12.97
CA ASP A 24 -0.04 6.56 -13.51
C ASP A 24 -1.22 6.60 -12.52
N VAL A 25 -0.97 6.28 -11.25
CA VAL A 25 -1.98 6.39 -10.19
C VAL A 25 -2.41 7.84 -9.99
N LEU A 26 -1.44 8.76 -9.87
CA LEU A 26 -1.73 10.19 -9.71
C LEU A 26 -2.55 10.75 -10.87
N ARG A 27 -2.25 10.36 -12.12
CA ARG A 27 -3.00 10.80 -13.29
C ARG A 27 -4.45 10.29 -13.27
N LEU A 28 -4.67 9.06 -12.83
CA LEU A 28 -6.02 8.47 -12.78
C LEU A 28 -6.88 9.11 -11.71
N ILE A 29 -6.31 9.38 -10.53
CA ILE A 29 -7.06 9.90 -9.39
C ILE A 29 -7.17 11.42 -9.37
N LYS A 30 -6.39 12.14 -10.18
CA LYS A 30 -6.35 13.62 -10.20
C LYS A 30 -7.75 14.21 -10.38
N GLY A 31 -8.15 15.08 -9.45
CA GLY A 31 -9.46 15.73 -9.45
C GLY A 31 -10.62 14.82 -9.06
N LYS A 32 -10.38 13.54 -8.74
CA LYS A 32 -11.38 12.63 -8.16
C LYS A 32 -11.38 12.77 -6.65
N LYS A 33 -12.50 12.37 -6.01
CA LYS A 33 -12.62 12.29 -4.54
C LYS A 33 -11.54 11.43 -3.87
N LEU A 34 -10.95 10.51 -4.64
CA LEU A 34 -9.92 9.58 -4.19
C LEU A 34 -8.55 10.24 -3.96
N GLU A 35 -8.20 11.30 -4.70
CA GLU A 35 -6.91 12.00 -4.57
C GLU A 35 -6.58 12.44 -3.13
N PRO A 36 -7.43 13.22 -2.43
CA PRO A 36 -7.13 13.63 -1.06
C PRO A 36 -7.10 12.45 -0.08
N VAL A 37 -7.85 11.37 -0.34
CA VAL A 37 -7.83 10.16 0.50
C VAL A 37 -6.48 9.47 0.38
N LEU A 38 -5.99 9.22 -0.83
CA LEU A 38 -4.70 8.56 -1.04
C LEU A 38 -3.53 9.42 -0.53
N LEU A 39 -3.51 10.71 -0.89
CA LEU A 39 -2.34 11.55 -0.65
C LEU A 39 -2.28 12.17 0.75
N LYS A 40 -3.43 12.54 1.32
CA LYS A 40 -3.49 13.25 2.62
C LYS A 40 -3.88 12.35 3.79
N LYS A 41 -4.36 11.12 3.54
CA LYS A 41 -4.69 10.16 4.61
C LYS A 41 -3.85 8.90 4.50
N LEU A 42 -3.95 8.16 3.40
CA LEU A 42 -3.32 6.85 3.29
C LEU A 42 -1.78 6.94 3.33
N LYS A 43 -1.19 7.81 2.51
CA LYS A 43 0.28 8.02 2.50
C LYS A 43 0.86 8.35 3.90
N PRO A 44 0.38 9.37 4.65
CA PRO A 44 0.93 9.67 5.98
C PRO A 44 0.66 8.56 7.00
N THR A 45 -0.47 7.85 6.91
CA THR A 45 -0.72 6.68 7.75
C THR A 45 0.31 5.58 7.49
N LEU A 46 0.55 5.22 6.23
CA LEU A 46 1.55 4.20 5.86
C LEU A 46 2.97 4.59 6.28
N MET A 47 3.35 5.86 6.15
CA MET A 47 4.65 6.33 6.67
C MET A 47 4.75 6.18 8.19
N SER A 48 3.66 6.44 8.93
CA SER A 48 3.64 6.28 10.39
C SER A 48 3.73 4.81 10.80
N VAL A 49 3.04 3.92 10.06
CA VAL A 49 3.14 2.47 10.28
C VAL A 49 4.55 1.98 9.99
N LYS A 50 5.16 2.36 8.86
CA LYS A 50 6.54 1.99 8.51
C LYS A 50 7.52 2.34 9.63
N ALA A 51 7.38 3.51 10.24
CA ALA A 51 8.26 3.97 11.32
C ALA A 51 8.26 3.07 12.57
N VAL A 52 7.18 2.32 12.82
CA VAL A 52 7.08 1.37 13.95
C VAL A 52 7.30 -0.08 13.53
N LEU A 53 7.25 -0.36 12.23
CA LEU A 53 7.23 -1.72 11.70
C LEU A 53 8.59 -2.40 11.77
N ASP A 54 9.69 -1.67 11.56
CA ASP A 54 11.06 -2.22 11.70
C ASP A 54 11.30 -2.81 13.11
N ASP A 55 10.78 -2.16 14.15
CA ASP A 55 10.85 -2.64 15.54
C ASP A 55 9.84 -3.77 15.81
N ALA A 56 8.65 -3.68 15.21
CA ALA A 56 7.59 -4.66 15.35
C ALA A 56 7.92 -6.02 14.71
N GLU A 57 8.51 -6.03 13.52
CA GLU A 57 8.88 -7.24 12.77
C GLU A 57 9.91 -8.09 13.53
N ASN A 58 10.74 -7.46 14.37
CA ASN A 58 11.63 -8.15 15.29
C ASN A 58 10.88 -8.66 16.54
N LYS A 59 9.99 -7.82 17.10
CA LYS A 59 9.24 -8.14 18.33
C LYS A 59 8.16 -9.18 18.15
N GLN A 60 7.61 -9.39 16.94
CA GLN A 60 6.57 -10.40 16.68
C GLN A 60 7.02 -11.83 17.02
N ILE A 61 8.33 -12.10 16.98
CA ILE A 61 8.91 -13.42 17.30
C ILE A 61 8.63 -13.80 18.76
N THR A 62 8.68 -12.82 19.65
CA THR A 62 8.60 -13.04 21.11
C THR A 62 7.37 -12.44 21.76
N ASN A 63 6.65 -11.55 21.07
CA ASN A 63 5.47 -10.86 21.59
C ASN A 63 4.21 -11.24 20.77
N PRO A 64 3.32 -12.09 21.31
CA PRO A 64 2.09 -12.51 20.63
C PRO A 64 1.14 -11.36 20.28
N SER A 65 1.08 -10.31 21.09
CA SER A 65 0.27 -9.13 20.78
C SER A 65 0.84 -8.37 19.59
N VAL A 66 2.18 -8.30 19.47
CA VAL A 66 2.82 -7.71 18.29
C VAL A 66 2.53 -8.55 17.05
N LYS A 67 2.67 -9.87 17.17
CA LYS A 67 2.35 -10.81 16.10
C LYS A 67 0.91 -10.66 15.59
N SER A 68 -0.06 -10.54 16.49
CA SER A 68 -1.48 -10.43 16.13
C SER A 68 -1.75 -9.22 15.24
N TRP A 69 -1.26 -8.03 15.61
CA TRP A 69 -1.53 -6.84 14.79
C TRP A 69 -0.66 -6.82 13.52
N THR A 70 0.54 -7.41 13.52
CA THR A 70 1.34 -7.53 12.29
C THR A 70 0.71 -8.49 11.28
N ASP A 71 0.05 -9.56 11.75
CA ASP A 71 -0.73 -10.45 10.90
C ASP A 71 -1.95 -9.72 10.30
N GLU A 72 -2.69 -8.93 11.10
CA GLU A 72 -3.79 -8.09 10.58
C GLU A 72 -3.29 -7.03 9.58
N LEU A 73 -2.13 -6.44 9.84
CA LEU A 73 -1.51 -5.49 8.92
C LEU A 73 -1.11 -6.17 7.60
N LYS A 74 -0.68 -7.43 7.64
CA LYS A 74 -0.34 -8.20 6.44
C LYS A 74 -1.54 -8.36 5.52
N ASP A 75 -2.69 -8.72 6.09
CA ASP A 75 -3.94 -8.84 5.33
C ASP A 75 -4.34 -7.49 4.70
N ALA A 76 -4.26 -6.40 5.48
CA ALA A 76 -4.56 -5.06 4.98
C ALA A 76 -3.59 -4.57 3.89
N VAL A 77 -2.31 -5.00 3.95
CA VAL A 77 -1.31 -4.72 2.91
C VAL A 77 -1.66 -5.45 1.62
N TYR A 78 -2.07 -6.72 1.69
CA TYR A 78 -2.52 -7.45 0.49
C TYR A 78 -3.74 -6.81 -0.15
N ASP A 79 -4.75 -6.43 0.64
CA ASP A 79 -5.94 -5.72 0.13
C ASP A 79 -5.56 -4.40 -0.57
N ALA A 80 -4.56 -3.67 -0.03
CA ALA A 80 -4.09 -2.43 -0.62
C ALA A 80 -3.28 -2.64 -1.90
N GLU A 81 -2.47 -3.70 -1.97
CA GLU A 81 -1.73 -4.09 -3.18
C GLU A 81 -2.70 -4.44 -4.31
N ASP A 82 -3.72 -5.27 -4.04
CA ASP A 82 -4.76 -5.66 -5.00
C ASP A 82 -5.53 -4.44 -5.53
N LEU A 83 -5.91 -3.51 -4.64
CA LEU A 83 -6.61 -2.28 -5.05
C LEU A 83 -5.73 -1.38 -5.94
N LEU A 84 -4.44 -1.25 -5.63
CA LEU A 84 -3.52 -0.46 -6.47
C LEU A 84 -3.23 -1.14 -7.81
N ASP A 85 -3.25 -2.48 -7.87
CA ASP A 85 -3.18 -3.24 -9.12
C ASP A 85 -4.39 -2.99 -10.01
N GLU A 86 -5.60 -2.95 -9.44
CA GLU A 86 -6.82 -2.61 -10.16
C GLU A 86 -6.76 -1.18 -10.71
N ILE A 87 -6.34 -0.20 -9.89
CA ILE A 87 -6.15 1.19 -10.32
C ILE A 87 -5.10 1.26 -11.45
N SER A 88 -3.99 0.55 -11.33
CA SER A 88 -2.93 0.54 -12.35
C SER A 88 -3.42 -0.06 -13.65
N THR A 89 -4.18 -1.15 -13.58
CA THR A 89 -4.81 -1.82 -14.72
C THR A 89 -5.79 -0.87 -15.42
N GLU A 90 -6.61 -0.14 -14.66
CA GLU A 90 -7.53 0.84 -15.21
C GLU A 90 -6.80 2.03 -15.86
N ALA A 91 -5.68 2.47 -15.26
CA ALA A 91 -4.85 3.55 -15.82
C ALA A 91 -4.24 3.15 -17.18
N LEU A 92 -3.84 1.89 -17.33
CA LEU A 92 -3.38 1.34 -18.60
C LEU A 92 -4.52 1.22 -19.61
N ARG A 93 -5.69 0.74 -19.19
CA ARG A 93 -6.88 0.62 -20.05
C ARG A 93 -7.31 1.96 -20.63
N ASN A 94 -7.38 2.99 -19.81
CA ASN A 94 -7.75 4.35 -20.23
C ASN A 94 -6.70 4.95 -21.20
N ARG A 95 -5.41 4.60 -21.03
CA ARG A 95 -4.36 5.02 -21.96
C ARG A 95 -4.50 4.33 -23.33
N SER A 96 -4.84 3.04 -23.34
CA SER A 96 -4.93 2.23 -24.55
C SER A 96 -6.25 2.41 -25.31
N ASN A 97 -7.33 2.80 -24.63
CA ASN A 97 -8.62 3.05 -25.27
C ASN A 97 -9.42 4.16 -24.54
N PRO A 98 -9.18 5.45 -24.85
CA PRO A 98 -9.70 6.59 -24.08
C PRO A 98 -11.23 6.79 -24.18
N ASN A 99 -11.91 6.03 -25.04
CA ASN A 99 -13.37 6.10 -25.22
C ASN A 99 -14.16 5.19 -24.25
N ILE A 100 -13.49 4.32 -23.48
CA ILE A 100 -14.14 3.48 -22.47
C ILE A 100 -14.20 4.22 -21.14
N LYS A 101 -15.40 4.33 -20.56
CA LYS A 101 -15.59 4.97 -19.25
C LYS A 101 -14.90 4.15 -18.15
N PRO A 102 -14.17 4.78 -17.23
CA PRO A 102 -13.57 4.07 -16.11
C PRO A 102 -14.64 3.49 -15.18
N LEU A 103 -14.35 2.34 -14.59
CA LEU A 103 -15.24 1.67 -13.61
C LEU A 103 -15.20 2.35 -12.24
N LEU A 104 -14.22 3.23 -12.02
CA LEU A 104 -13.95 3.99 -10.78
C LEU A 104 -14.09 5.50 -10.98
#